data_AF-A0A1Z4LRF5-F1
#
_entry.id   AF-A0A1Z4LRF5-F1
#
_cell.length_a   1.000
_cell.length_b   1.000
_cell.length_c   1.000
_cell.angle_alpha   90.00
_cell.angle_beta   90.00
_cell.angle_gamma   90.00
#
_symmetry.space_group_name_H-M   'P 1'
#
loop_
_entity.id
_entity.type
_entity.pdbx_description
1 polymer ?
#
loop_
_entity_poly.entity_id
_entity_poly.type
_entity_poly.pdbx_seq_one_letter_code
_entity_poly.pdbx_strand_id
1 'polypeptide(L)'
;MNIMQRHFFDLNNVEVEVCKDERNRYFLRHHVYWHIVHRNKNPDRVHNCIVQNLEIMANNRLETVKWSGYQFKFEKVFFEEDNMDVEAVLIPIKMFADFIRYHATNYKGTPPDNLCTRLGNWLQNNDLDSFIKNEMQL
;
A
#
# COMPACT_ATOMS: atom_id res chain seq x y z
N MET A 1 4.30 -10.55 -17.44
CA MET A 1 5.13 -9.53 -16.77
C MET A 1 4.30 -8.27 -16.78
N ASN A 2 4.07 -7.64 -15.62
CA ASN A 2 3.29 -6.41 -15.57
C ASN A 2 4.26 -5.24 -15.76
N ILE A 3 4.09 -4.47 -16.83
CA ILE A 3 4.84 -3.23 -17.04
C ILE A 3 4.16 -2.14 -16.22
N MET A 4 4.93 -1.44 -15.40
CA MET A 4 4.41 -0.39 -14.52
C MET A 4 5.29 0.84 -14.55
N GLN A 5 4.62 1.98 -14.48
CA GLN A 5 5.25 3.24 -14.11
C GLN A 5 5.22 3.39 -12.61
N ARG A 6 6.18 4.10 -12.02
CA ARG A 6 6.15 4.41 -10.59
C ARG A 6 6.32 5.90 -10.32
N HIS A 7 5.57 6.34 -9.32
CA HIS A 7 5.49 7.71 -8.89
C HIS A 7 5.64 7.76 -7.38
N PHE A 8 6.33 8.78 -6.89
CA PHE A 8 6.55 9.00 -5.46
C PHE A 8 5.79 10.25 -5.05
N PHE A 9 4.96 10.12 -4.01
CA PHE A 9 4.18 11.22 -3.46
C PHE A 9 4.52 11.43 -1.99
N ASP A 10 4.61 12.68 -1.55
CA ASP A 10 4.67 13.02 -0.13
C ASP A 10 3.24 13.23 0.40
N LEU A 11 2.80 12.30 1.26
CA LEU A 11 1.50 12.35 1.92
C LEU A 11 1.68 12.67 3.40
N ASN A 12 1.60 13.96 3.75
CA ASN A 12 1.75 14.41 5.13
C ASN A 12 3.08 13.95 5.77
N ASN A 13 4.20 14.20 5.06
CA ASN A 13 5.55 13.74 5.39
C ASN A 13 5.68 12.21 5.44
N VAL A 14 4.91 11.51 4.60
CA VAL A 14 5.03 10.07 4.36
C VAL A 14 5.21 9.87 2.87
N GLU A 15 6.42 9.55 2.45
CA GLU A 15 6.69 9.17 1.06
C GLU A 15 6.00 7.84 0.74
N VAL A 16 5.23 7.83 -0.34
CA VAL A 16 4.48 6.68 -0.82
C VAL A 16 4.80 6.44 -2.28
N GLU A 17 5.32 5.24 -2.57
CA GLU A 17 5.53 4.74 -3.92
C GLU A 17 4.21 4.16 -4.46
N VAL A 18 3.74 4.72 -5.58
CA VAL A 18 2.53 4.30 -6.30
C VAL A 18 2.93 3.77 -7.67
N CYS A 19 2.52 2.55 -7.96
CA CYS A 19 2.69 1.92 -9.27
C CYS A 19 1.42 2.12 -10.09
N LYS A 20 1.58 2.51 -11.35
CA LYS A 20 0.50 2.64 -12.34
C LYS A 20 0.73 1.62 -13.44
N ASP A 21 -0.31 0.85 -13.78
CA ASP A 21 -0.26 -0.06 -14.91
C ASP A 21 -0.76 0.59 -16.22
N GLU A 22 -0.58 -0.13 -17.33
CA GLU A 22 -1.03 0.29 -18.67
C GLU A 22 -2.54 0.58 -18.77
N ARG A 23 -3.34 0.08 -17.82
CA ARG A 23 -4.79 0.27 -17.75
C ARG A 23 -5.18 1.43 -16.84
N ASN A 24 -4.22 2.27 -16.43
CA ASN A 24 -4.42 3.36 -15.47
C ASN A 24 -5.00 2.86 -14.12
N ARG A 25 -4.69 1.62 -13.73
CA ARG A 25 -4.96 1.13 -12.38
C ARG A 25 -3.75 1.42 -11.52
N TYR A 26 -4.02 1.77 -10.27
CA TYR A 26 -3.00 2.20 -9.35
C TYR A 26 -2.88 1.24 -8.16
N PHE A 27 -1.64 0.97 -7.78
CA PHE A 27 -1.28 0.00 -6.76
C PHE A 27 -0.17 0.56 -5.90
N LEU A 28 -0.07 0.04 -4.68
CA LEU A 28 1.15 0.14 -3.88
C LEU A 28 1.76 -1.25 -3.78
N ARG A 29 3.08 -1.34 -3.78
CA ARG A 29 3.75 -2.60 -3.44
C ARG A 29 3.69 -2.82 -1.93
N HIS A 30 3.61 -4.08 -1.52
CA HIS A 30 3.54 -4.47 -0.11
C HIS A 30 4.65 -3.91 0.79
N HIS A 31 5.85 -3.63 0.26
CA HIS A 31 6.95 -3.07 1.06
C HIS A 31 6.61 -1.68 1.62
N VAL A 32 5.84 -0.87 0.88
CA VAL A 32 5.38 0.45 1.33
C VAL A 32 4.47 0.30 2.55
N TYR A 33 3.46 -0.56 2.43
CA TYR A 33 2.59 -0.92 3.55
C TYR A 33 3.38 -1.45 4.75
N TRP A 34 4.30 -2.37 4.51
CA TRP A 34 5.10 -2.97 5.57
C TRP A 34 5.97 -1.96 6.29
N HIS A 35 6.57 -1.02 5.55
CA HIS A 35 7.37 0.05 6.14
C HIS A 35 6.52 0.97 7.00
N ILE A 36 5.34 1.36 6.52
CA ILE A 36 4.44 2.29 7.22
C ILE A 36 3.93 1.68 8.52
N VAL A 37 3.52 0.41 8.49
CA VAL A 37 2.91 -0.27 9.65
C VAL A 37 3.95 -0.86 10.60
N HIS A 38 5.02 -1.46 10.07
CA HIS A 38 5.98 -2.25 10.86
C HIS A 38 7.39 -1.64 10.93
N ARG A 39 7.63 -0.48 10.30
CA ARG A 39 8.96 0.18 10.21
C ARG A 39 10.06 -0.66 9.55
N ASN A 40 9.69 -1.74 8.86
CA ASN A 40 10.62 -2.58 8.12
C ASN A 40 10.46 -2.37 6.61
N LYS A 41 11.47 -1.77 5.96
CA LYS A 41 11.48 -1.47 4.53
C LYS A 41 11.62 -2.71 3.64
N ASN A 42 12.30 -3.74 4.15
CA ASN A 42 12.64 -4.95 3.39
C ASN A 42 12.15 -6.17 4.17
N PRO A 43 10.82 -6.40 4.24
CA PRO A 43 10.31 -7.61 4.87
C PRO A 43 10.77 -8.85 4.13
N ASP A 44 11.22 -9.85 4.87
CA ASP A 44 11.48 -11.17 4.33
C ASP A 44 10.13 -11.82 3.98
N ARG A 45 9.98 -12.22 2.72
CA ARG A 45 8.70 -12.65 2.16
C ARG A 45 8.10 -13.86 2.89
N VAL A 46 8.97 -14.79 3.31
CA VAL A 46 8.58 -16.07 3.91
C VAL A 46 8.43 -15.90 5.42
N HIS A 47 9.45 -15.37 6.09
CA HIS A 47 9.47 -15.21 7.54
C HIS A 47 8.43 -14.19 8.02
N ASN A 48 8.14 -13.15 7.22
CA ASN A 48 7.10 -12.18 7.55
C ASN A 48 5.71 -12.58 7.02
N CYS A 49 5.56 -13.77 6.41
CA CYS A 49 4.29 -14.31 5.93
C CYS A 49 3.42 -13.27 5.19
N ILE A 50 4.02 -12.54 4.24
CA ILE A 50 3.44 -11.29 3.71
C ILE A 50 2.04 -11.52 3.14
N VAL A 51 1.88 -12.52 2.29
CA VAL A 51 0.58 -12.88 1.67
C VAL A 51 -0.45 -13.24 2.74
N GLN A 52 -0.11 -14.14 3.67
CA GLN A 52 -1.03 -14.59 4.72
C GLN A 52 -1.48 -13.42 5.61
N ASN A 53 -0.58 -12.51 5.96
CA ASN A 53 -0.90 -11.33 6.75
C ASN A 53 -1.85 -10.38 6.01
N LEU A 54 -1.61 -10.15 4.71
CA LEU A 54 -2.51 -9.34 3.88
C LEU A 54 -3.89 -10.00 3.71
N GLU A 55 -3.96 -11.33 3.55
CA GLU A 55 -5.21 -12.09 3.48
C GLU A 55 -5.99 -12.02 4.79
N ILE A 56 -5.33 -12.18 5.93
CA ILE A 56 -5.97 -12.03 7.25
C ILE A 56 -6.53 -10.62 7.40
N MET A 57 -5.78 -9.60 6.98
CA MET A 57 -6.23 -8.21 7.03
C MET A 57 -7.46 -7.99 6.14
N ALA A 58 -7.41 -8.42 4.88
CA ALA A 58 -8.49 -8.22 3.92
C ALA A 58 -9.77 -8.98 4.28
N ASN A 59 -9.65 -10.22 4.76
CA ASN A 59 -10.81 -11.09 4.99
C ASN A 59 -11.40 -10.97 6.40
N ASN A 60 -10.58 -10.65 7.41
CA ASN A 60 -11.00 -10.74 8.82
C ASN A 60 -10.96 -9.40 9.57
N ARG A 61 -10.25 -8.39 9.05
CA ARG A 61 -10.02 -7.12 9.77
C ARG A 61 -10.68 -5.94 9.10
N LEU A 62 -10.73 -5.91 7.78
CA LEU A 62 -11.53 -4.91 7.07
C LEU A 62 -13.01 -5.30 7.14
N GLU A 63 -13.85 -4.38 7.60
CA GLU A 63 -15.30 -4.59 7.73
C GLU A 63 -16.01 -4.61 6.35
N THR A 64 -15.30 -4.24 5.27
CA THR A 64 -15.86 -4.13 3.94
C THR A 64 -15.76 -5.45 3.16
N VAL A 65 -16.92 -6.03 2.84
CA VAL A 65 -17.03 -7.26 2.03
C VAL A 65 -16.41 -7.15 0.64
N LYS A 66 -16.11 -5.93 0.18
CA LYS A 66 -15.49 -5.62 -1.11
C LYS A 66 -14.16 -6.35 -1.34
N TRP A 67 -13.44 -6.68 -0.26
CA TRP A 67 -12.14 -7.32 -0.32
C TRP A 67 -12.18 -8.82 -0.05
N SER A 68 -13.36 -9.35 0.31
CA SER A 68 -13.54 -10.78 0.58
C SER A 68 -13.18 -11.60 -0.66
N GLY A 69 -12.25 -12.55 -0.49
CA GLY A 69 -11.80 -13.42 -1.58
C GLY A 69 -10.79 -12.78 -2.54
N TYR A 70 -10.29 -11.57 -2.26
CA TYR A 70 -9.13 -11.05 -2.98
C TYR A 70 -7.91 -11.93 -2.70
N GLN A 71 -7.21 -12.35 -3.74
CA GLN A 71 -6.04 -13.21 -3.64
C GLN A 71 -4.76 -12.39 -3.81
N PHE A 72 -3.92 -12.39 -2.78
CA PHE A 72 -2.61 -11.78 -2.85
C PHE A 72 -1.60 -12.80 -3.38
N LYS A 73 -0.73 -12.36 -4.27
CA LYS A 73 0.34 -13.17 -4.82
C LYS A 73 1.55 -12.32 -5.12
N PHE A 74 2.73 -12.91 -5.03
CA PHE A 74 3.92 -12.31 -5.61
C PHE A 74 3.86 -12.43 -7.13
N GLU A 75 4.06 -11.31 -7.80
CA GLU A 75 4.14 -11.28 -9.25
C GLU A 75 5.34 -10.45 -9.72
N LYS A 76 5.85 -10.77 -10.91
CA LYS A 76 6.93 -10.02 -11.55
C LYS A 76 6.40 -8.73 -12.15
N VAL A 77 6.98 -7.62 -11.71
CA VAL A 77 6.70 -6.25 -12.14
C VAL A 77 7.96 -5.69 -12.76
N PHE A 78 7.84 -5.16 -13.97
CA PHE A 78 8.91 -4.47 -14.67
C PHE A 78 8.69 -2.97 -14.57
N PHE A 79 9.68 -2.24 -14.07
CA PHE A 79 9.70 -0.78 -14.04
C PHE A 79 10.55 -0.25 -15.19
N GLU A 80 9.91 0.43 -16.14
CA GLU A 80 10.57 0.93 -17.34
C GLU A 80 11.63 1.98 -16.99
N GLU A 81 11.39 2.80 -15.98
CA GLU A 81 12.27 3.92 -15.62
C GLU A 81 13.61 3.45 -15.03
N ASP A 82 13.63 2.27 -14.41
CA ASP A 82 14.86 1.65 -13.87
C ASP A 82 15.42 0.53 -14.75
N ASN A 83 14.68 0.14 -15.80
CA ASN A 83 14.99 -1.05 -16.59
C ASN A 83 15.23 -2.29 -15.69
N MET A 84 14.34 -2.51 -14.72
CA MET A 84 14.50 -3.57 -13.72
C MET A 84 13.23 -4.37 -13.48
N ASP A 85 13.40 -5.68 -13.27
CA ASP A 85 12.37 -6.57 -12.77
C ASP A 85 12.42 -6.65 -11.25
N VAL A 86 11.26 -6.52 -10.62
CA VAL A 86 11.08 -6.82 -9.20
C VAL A 86 9.94 -7.80 -9.02
N GLU A 87 9.95 -8.53 -7.92
CA GLU A 87 8.83 -9.36 -7.53
C GLU A 87 8.15 -8.77 -6.29
N ALA A 88 6.84 -8.54 -6.39
CA ALA A 88 6.08 -7.88 -5.35
C ALA A 88 4.63 -8.36 -5.30
N VAL A 89 4.03 -8.28 -4.12
CA VAL A 89 2.58 -8.25 -3.97
C VAL A 89 2.09 -6.82 -4.21
N LEU A 90 1.08 -6.67 -5.08
CA LEU A 90 0.42 -5.40 -5.37
C LEU A 90 -0.87 -5.25 -4.56
N ILE A 91 -0.99 -4.11 -3.90
CA ILE A 91 -2.13 -3.74 -3.05
C ILE A 91 -2.89 -2.62 -3.78
N PRO A 92 -4.17 -2.81 -4.14
CA PRO A 92 -4.98 -1.73 -4.70
C PRO A 92 -5.01 -0.51 -3.77
N ILE A 93 -4.92 0.71 -4.30
CA ILE A 93 -4.89 1.96 -3.50
C ILE A 93 -5.98 1.99 -2.43
N LYS A 94 -7.22 1.68 -2.81
CA LYS A 94 -8.36 1.75 -1.88
C LYS A 94 -8.21 0.77 -0.72
N MET A 95 -7.73 -0.43 -1.01
CA MET A 95 -7.46 -1.44 0.02
C MET A 95 -6.30 -1.02 0.92
N PHE A 96 -5.25 -0.42 0.35
CA PHE A 96 -4.15 0.13 1.15
C PHE A 96 -4.64 1.21 2.11
N ALA A 97 -5.45 2.17 1.63
CA ALA A 97 -6.04 3.19 2.49
C ALA A 97 -6.87 2.58 3.63
N ASP A 98 -7.68 1.55 3.33
CA ASP A 98 -8.46 0.83 4.33
C ASP A 98 -7.56 0.12 5.37
N PHE A 99 -6.46 -0.51 4.94
CA PHE A 99 -5.50 -1.11 5.87
C PHE A 99 -4.85 -0.07 6.79
N ILE A 100 -4.42 1.07 6.26
CA ILE A 100 -3.80 2.12 7.08
C ILE A 100 -4.81 2.70 8.06
N ARG A 101 -6.06 2.94 7.65
CA ARG A 101 -7.13 3.39 8.57
C ARG A 101 -7.35 2.39 9.69
N TYR A 102 -7.49 1.10 9.37
CA TYR A 102 -7.65 0.06 10.37
C TYR A 102 -6.50 0.09 11.40
N HIS A 103 -5.25 0.12 10.94
CA HIS A 103 -4.11 0.15 11.84
C HIS A 103 -4.08 1.42 12.67
N ALA A 104 -4.28 2.59 12.06
CA ALA A 104 -4.29 3.86 12.77
C ALA A 104 -5.36 3.92 13.88
N THR A 105 -6.53 3.33 13.67
CA THR A 105 -7.60 3.25 14.68
C THR A 105 -7.31 2.22 15.78
N ASN A 106 -6.66 1.11 15.44
CA ASN A 106 -6.44 -0.01 16.37
C ASN A 106 -5.06 0.01 17.06
N TYR A 107 -4.15 0.90 16.66
CA TYR A 107 -2.83 1.02 17.28
C TYR A 107 -2.94 1.64 18.68
N LYS A 108 -2.53 0.90 19.71
CA LYS A 108 -2.58 1.35 21.13
C LYS A 108 -1.21 1.75 21.72
N GLY A 109 -0.15 1.86 20.90
CA GLY A 109 1.19 2.26 21.35
C GLY A 109 1.56 3.71 21.03
N THR A 110 2.49 4.30 21.81
CA THR A 110 3.08 5.65 21.60
C THR A 110 4.62 5.57 21.46
N PRO A 111 5.29 6.53 20.77
CA PRO A 111 4.90 7.94 20.65
C PRO A 111 4.72 8.40 19.18
N PRO A 112 4.51 9.71 18.89
CA PRO A 112 3.51 10.27 17.98
C PRO A 112 3.98 10.33 16.52
N ASP A 113 5.09 9.66 16.22
CA ASP A 113 5.84 9.82 14.99
C ASP A 113 5.66 8.64 14.04
N ASN A 114 4.71 7.75 14.35
CA ASN A 114 4.45 6.55 13.58
C ASN A 114 3.80 6.93 12.22
N LEU A 115 4.44 6.51 11.12
CA LEU A 115 4.00 6.81 9.74
C LEU A 115 2.54 6.42 9.54
N CYS A 116 2.12 5.31 10.15
CA CYS A 116 0.77 4.78 10.06
C CYS A 116 -0.30 5.73 10.64
N THR A 117 -0.06 6.37 11.78
CA THR A 117 -0.96 7.32 12.43
C THR A 117 -0.95 8.64 11.67
N ARG A 118 0.20 9.12 11.20
CA ARG A 118 0.25 10.35 10.38
C ARG A 118 -0.53 10.20 9.07
N LEU A 119 -0.28 9.10 8.36
CA LEU A 119 -1.00 8.80 7.12
C LEU A 119 -2.46 8.44 7.40
N GLY A 120 -2.74 7.68 8.46
CA GLY A 120 -4.09 7.33 8.87
C GLY A 120 -4.95 8.54 9.23
N ASN A 121 -4.39 9.52 9.93
CA ASN A 121 -5.05 10.80 10.22
C ASN A 121 -5.31 11.60 8.95
N TRP A 122 -4.35 11.63 8.02
CA TRP A 122 -4.54 12.28 6.73
C TRP A 122 -5.69 11.61 5.95
N LEU A 123 -5.75 10.28 5.95
CA LEU A 123 -6.79 9.47 5.29
C LEU A 123 -8.18 9.57 5.93
N GLN A 124 -8.35 10.22 7.08
CA GLN A 124 -9.67 10.51 7.66
C GLN A 124 -10.39 11.62 6.88
N ASN A 125 -9.64 12.57 6.33
CA ASN A 125 -10.19 13.76 5.68
C ASN A 125 -9.90 13.78 4.17
N ASN A 126 -9.11 12.84 3.66
CA ASN A 126 -8.66 12.80 2.27
C ASN A 126 -8.93 11.42 1.65
N ASP A 127 -9.31 11.43 0.37
CA ASP A 127 -9.42 10.23 -0.45
C ASP A 127 -8.15 10.04 -1.27
N LEU A 128 -7.42 8.97 -1.00
CA LEU A 128 -6.13 8.69 -1.63
C LEU A 128 -6.23 8.46 -3.14
N ASP A 129 -7.30 7.81 -3.61
CA ASP A 129 -7.55 7.56 -5.03
C ASP A 129 -7.76 8.88 -5.78
N SER A 130 -8.55 9.79 -5.20
CA SER A 130 -8.79 11.13 -5.76
C SER A 130 -7.54 11.99 -5.74
N PHE A 131 -6.77 11.98 -4.64
CA PHE A 131 -5.50 12.69 -4.55
C PHE A 131 -4.54 12.27 -5.67
N ILE A 132 -4.27 10.97 -5.80
CA ILE A 132 -3.34 10.44 -6.81
C ILE A 132 -3.83 10.77 -8.23
N LYS A 133 -5.13 10.65 -8.51
CA LYS A 133 -5.66 11.02 -9.82
C LYS A 133 -5.47 12.49 -10.15
N ASN A 134 -5.60 13.39 -9.18
CA ASN A 134 -5.39 14.81 -9.38
C ASN A 134 -3.91 15.13 -9.63
N GLU A 135 -3.00 14.58 -8.81
CA GLU A 135 -1.56 14.79 -8.97
C GLU A 135 -1.01 14.24 -10.30
N MET A 136 -1.64 13.19 -10.85
CA MET A 136 -1.24 12.58 -12.10
C MET A 136 -1.91 13.16 -13.36
N GLN A 137 -2.76 14.18 -13.19
CA GLN A 137 -3.33 14.98 -14.29
C GLN A 137 -2.52 16.26 -14.56
N LEU A 138 -1.55 16.56 -13.71
CA LEU A 138 -0.53 17.60 -13.90
C LEU A 138 0.67 17.02 -14.68
#